data_AF-A0A9D9PAU8-F1
#
_entry.id   AF-A0A9D9PAU8-F1
#
_cell.length_a   1.000
_cell.length_b   1.000
_cell.length_c   1.000
_cell.angle_alpha   90.00
_cell.angle_beta   90.00
_cell.angle_gamma   90.00
#
_symmetry.space_group_name_H-M   'P 1'
#
loop_
_entity.id
_entity.type
_entity.pdbx_description
1 polymer ?
#
loop_
_entity_poly.entity_id
_entity_poly.type
_entity_poly.pdbx_seq_one_letter_code
_entity_poly.pdbx_strand_id
1 'polypeptide(L)'
;MQLKNYKEQTINEVAGRVPEARHVLRAYHISASNTMPLDIAAAEASVTPDELLAVVEYRARRRARQAPAVREYAMEEELVA
;
A
#
# COMPACT_ATOMS: atom_id res chain seq x y z
N MET A 1 3.77 13.11 -13.44
CA MET A 1 3.57 12.82 -12.01
C MET A 1 4.67 13.51 -11.24
N GLN A 2 4.38 14.53 -10.41
CA GLN A 2 5.39 15.10 -9.52
C GLN A 2 5.76 14.03 -8.48
N LEU A 3 7.04 13.64 -8.42
CA LEU A 3 7.58 12.95 -7.26
C LEU A 3 7.51 13.93 -6.09
N LYS A 4 6.42 13.89 -5.32
CA LYS A 4 6.39 14.57 -4.02
C LYS A 4 7.56 14.03 -3.19
N ASN A 5 8.38 14.92 -2.67
CA ASN A 5 9.51 14.55 -1.83
C ASN A 5 8.98 13.75 -0.63
N TYR A 6 9.33 12.46 -0.55
CA TYR A 6 8.79 11.57 0.49
C TYR A 6 9.30 11.92 1.90
N LYS A 7 10.36 12.73 1.99
CA LYS A 7 10.90 13.28 3.24
C LYS A 7 9.91 14.14 4.02
N GLU A 8 8.93 14.74 3.32
CA GLU A 8 7.93 15.62 3.94
C GLU A 8 6.63 14.88 4.28
N GLN A 9 6.51 13.61 3.88
CA GLN A 9 5.28 12.84 4.06
C GLN A 9 5.31 12.09 5.37
N THR A 10 4.20 12.14 6.09
CA THR A 10 4.00 11.39 7.32
C THR A 10 3.38 10.02 7.03
N ILE A 11 3.55 9.07 7.97
CA ILE A 11 3.04 7.71 7.81
C ILE A 11 1.52 7.66 7.61
N ASN A 12 0.76 8.46 8.37
CA ASN A 12 -0.70 8.54 8.24
C ASN A 12 -1.15 9.07 6.86
N GLU A 13 -0.41 9.97 6.23
CA GLU A 13 -0.69 10.45 4.88
C GLU A 13 -0.50 9.34 3.85
N VAL A 14 0.61 8.58 3.95
CA VAL A 14 0.89 7.43 3.08
C VAL A 14 -0.19 6.36 3.26
N ALA A 15 -0.56 6.07 4.51
CA ALA A 15 -1.61 5.10 4.86
C ALA A 15 -3.01 5.51 4.40
N GLY A 16 -3.25 6.81 4.19
CA GLY A 16 -4.53 7.35 3.71
C GLY A 16 -4.68 7.31 2.19
N ARG A 17 -3.58 7.35 1.43
CA ARG A 17 -3.63 7.40 -0.04
C ARG A 17 -3.80 6.03 -0.69
N VAL A 18 -3.24 4.99 -0.10
CA VAL A 18 -3.20 3.64 -0.68
C VAL A 18 -3.76 2.64 0.32
N PRO A 19 -4.85 1.91 0.01
CA PRO A 19 -5.42 0.91 0.92
C PRO A 19 -4.41 -0.16 1.39
N GLU A 20 -3.48 -0.54 0.50
CA GLU A 20 -2.44 -1.54 0.75
C GLU A 20 -1.36 -1.02 1.70
N ALA A 21 -1.17 0.29 1.81
CA ALA A 21 -0.10 0.87 2.64
C ALA A 21 -0.24 0.45 4.10
N ARG A 22 -1.47 0.41 4.64
CA ARG A 22 -1.73 -0.04 6.02
C ARG A 22 -1.22 -1.45 6.30
N HIS A 23 -1.37 -2.36 5.32
CA HIS A 23 -0.92 -3.73 5.45
C HIS A 23 0.60 -3.85 5.37
N VAL A 24 1.24 -3.04 4.52
CA VAL A 24 2.70 -2.99 4.40
C VAL A 24 3.31 -2.41 5.68
N LEU A 25 2.81 -1.27 6.15
CA LEU A 25 3.27 -0.64 7.39
C LEU A 25 3.19 -1.59 8.58
N ARG A 26 2.08 -2.33 8.71
CA ARG A 26 1.92 -3.35 9.76
C ARG A 26 2.95 -4.48 9.65
N ALA A 27 3.34 -4.89 8.44
CA ALA A 27 4.36 -5.92 8.23
C ALA A 27 5.76 -5.46 8.68
N TYR A 28 6.02 -4.15 8.67
CA TYR A 28 7.23 -3.54 9.19
C TYR A 28 7.09 -3.05 10.64
N HIS A 29 6.03 -3.47 11.35
CA HIS A 29 5.73 -3.03 12.71
C HIS A 29 5.53 -1.50 12.87
N ILE A 30 5.22 -0.80 11.78
CA ILE A 30 4.92 0.64 11.80
C ILE A 30 3.41 0.84 11.95
N SER A 31 2.98 1.64 12.94
CA SER A 31 1.57 1.99 13.09
C SER A 31 1.11 2.97 12.00
N ALA A 32 0.02 2.64 11.32
CA ALA A 32 -0.60 3.51 10.31
C ALA A 32 -1.25 4.78 10.88
N SER A 33 -1.45 4.86 12.20
CA SER A 33 -1.89 6.08 12.89
C SER A 33 -0.74 7.00 13.29
N ASN A 34 0.51 6.59 13.04
CA ASN A 34 1.68 7.38 13.40
C ASN A 34 1.75 8.66 12.53
N THR A 35 2.03 9.79 13.18
CA THR A 35 2.26 11.09 12.53
C THR A 35 3.73 11.38 12.27
N MET A 36 4.61 10.45 12.63
CA MET A 36 6.04 10.53 12.35
C MET A 36 6.31 10.63 10.84
N PRO A 37 7.35 11.38 10.44
CA PRO A 37 7.86 11.37 9.08
C PRO A 37 8.22 9.96 8.59
N LEU A 38 8.00 9.69 7.31
CA LEU A 38 8.26 8.40 6.69
C LEU A 38 9.73 7.95 6.82
N ASP A 39 10.67 8.89 6.74
CA ASP A 39 12.10 8.62 6.84
C ASP A 39 12.51 8.12 8.23
N ILE A 40 12.02 8.76 9.29
CA ILE A 40 12.28 8.34 10.66
C ILE A 40 11.62 6.99 10.95
N ALA A 41 10.36 6.81 10.58
CA ALA A 41 9.63 5.57 10.83
C ALA A 41 10.23 4.37 10.07
N ALA A 42 10.70 4.58 8.83
CA ALA A 42 11.42 3.57 8.08
C ALA A 42 12.75 3.21 8.75
N ALA A 43 13.50 4.22 9.22
CA ALA A 43 14.75 4.01 9.93
C ALA A 43 14.56 3.20 11.24
N GLU A 44 13.51 3.48 12.02
CA GLU A 44 13.16 2.68 13.21
C GLU A 44 12.85 1.23 12.87
N ALA A 45 12.21 0.99 11.72
CA ALA A 45 11.94 -0.35 11.20
C ALA A 45 13.15 -0.97 10.46
N SER A 46 14.33 -0.34 10.51
CA SER A 46 15.56 -0.79 9.83
C SER A 46 15.40 -1.00 8.32
N VAL A 47 14.60 -0.15 7.67
CA VAL A 47 14.40 -0.14 6.22
C VAL A 47 14.52 1.26 5.64
N THR A 48 14.72 1.36 4.33
CA THR A 48 14.71 2.66 3.66
C THR A 48 13.27 3.08 3.29
N PRO A 49 13.00 4.39 3.20
CA PRO A 49 11.70 4.90 2.74
C PRO A 49 11.34 4.40 1.33
N ASP A 50 12.34 4.32 0.44
CA ASP A 50 12.16 3.89 -0.94
C ASP A 50 11.75 2.42 -1.02
N GLU A 51 12.36 1.55 -0.22
CA GLU A 51 11.96 0.14 -0.13
C GLU A 51 10.52 0.00 0.36
N LEU A 52 10.15 0.73 1.42
CA LEU A 52 8.80 0.69 1.96
C LEU A 52 7.78 1.11 0.90
N LEU A 53 8.03 2.22 0.20
CA LEU A 53 7.17 2.72 -0.87
C LEU A 53 7.10 1.78 -2.07
N ALA A 54 8.23 1.19 -2.47
CA ALA A 54 8.27 0.19 -3.54
C ALA A 54 7.39 -1.02 -3.22
N VAL A 55 7.39 -1.50 -1.98
CA VAL A 55 6.53 -2.60 -1.54
C VAL A 55 5.05 -2.19 -1.54
N VAL A 56 4.73 -0.97 -1.11
CA VAL A 56 3.37 -0.41 -1.19
C VAL A 56 2.88 -0.37 -2.63
N GLU A 57 3.66 0.21 -3.54
CA GLU A 57 3.31 0.29 -4.96
C GLU A 57 3.15 -1.08 -5.60
N TYR A 58 4.06 -2.00 -5.31
CA TYR A 58 3.99 -3.37 -5.80
C TYR A 58 2.67 -4.04 -5.40
N ARG A 59 2.26 -3.93 -4.13
CA ARG A 59 1.00 -4.49 -3.65
C ARG A 59 -0.22 -3.81 -4.27
N ALA A 60 -0.21 -2.49 -4.38
CA ALA A 60 -1.28 -1.74 -5.04
C ALA A 60 -1.47 -2.20 -6.49
N ARG A 61 -0.38 -2.29 -7.27
CA ARG A 61 -0.41 -2.78 -8.65
C ARG A 61 -0.85 -4.25 -8.73
N ARG A 62 -0.43 -5.09 -7.78
CA ARG A 62 -0.86 -6.51 -7.72
C ARG A 62 -2.36 -6.62 -7.50
N ARG A 63 -2.94 -5.85 -6.58
CA ARG A 63 -4.39 -5.84 -6.37
C ARG A 63 -5.14 -5.31 -7.59
N ALA A 64 -4.63 -4.26 -8.23
CA ALA A 64 -5.24 -3.73 -9.47
C ALA A 64 -5.29 -4.77 -10.60
N ARG A 65 -4.33 -5.70 -10.66
CA ARG A 65 -4.38 -6.85 -11.60
C ARG A 65 -5.38 -7.92 -11.20
N GLN A 66 -5.71 -8.05 -9.91
CA GLN A 66 -6.64 -9.06 -9.40
C GLN A 66 -8.10 -8.58 -9.40
N ALA A 67 -8.33 -7.27 -9.31
CA ALA A 67 -9.67 -6.69 -9.27
C ALA A 67 -10.56 -6.97 -10.51
N PRO A 68 -10.05 -7.06 -11.76
CA PRO A 68 -10.87 -7.38 -12.92
C PRO A 68 -11.16 -8.88 -13.08
N ALA A 69 -10.35 -9.78 -12.52
CA ALA A 69 -10.50 -11.23 -12.73
C ALA A 69 -11.62 -11.89 -11.90
N VAL A 70 -12.19 -11.18 -10.91
CA VAL A 70 -13.22 -11.74 -10.03
C VAL A 70 -14.64 -11.55 -10.58
N ARG A 71 -14.83 -10.69 -11.60
CA ARG A 71 -16.18 -10.33 -12.07
C ARG A 71 -16.70 -11.18 -13.23
N GLU A 72 -15.82 -11.89 -13.95
CA GLU A 72 -16.21 -12.65 -15.15
C GLU A 72 -16.67 -14.08 -14.81
N TYR A 73 -16.14 -14.72 -13.76
CA TYR A 73 -16.50 -16.11 -13.42
C TYR A 73 -17.76 -16.25 -12.55
N ALA A 74 -18.30 -15.16 -12.01
CA ALA A 74 -19.51 -15.20 -11.18
C ALA A 74 -20.82 -15.12 -11.98
N MET A 75 -20.77 -14.79 -13.28
CA MET A 75 -21.98 -14.66 -14.11
C MET A 75 -22.23 -15.86 -15.03
N GLU A 76 -21.28 -16.79 -15.17
CA GLU A 76 -21.49 -17.98 -16.02
C GLU A 76 -22.15 -19.16 -15.28
N GLU A 77 -22.10 -19.20 -13.95
CA GLU A 77 -22.68 -20.31 -13.16
C GLU A 77 -24.20 -20.18 -12.95
N GLU A 78 -24.79 -19.00 -13.16
CA GLU A 78 -26.24 -18.77 -12.95
C GLU A 78 -27.09 -18.98 -14.22
N LEU A 79 -26.47 -19.23 -15.38
CA LEU A 79 -27.14 -19.39 -16.68
C LEU A 79 -27.29 -20.85 -17.14
N VAL A 80 -26.90 -21.82 -16.31
CA VAL A 80 -26.92 -23.27 -16.63
C VAL A 80 -27.66 -24.09 -15.54
N ALA A 81 -28.65 -23.50 -14.85
CA ALA A 81 -29.51 -24.21 -13.90
C ALA A 81 -30.96 -24.28 -14.38
#